data_AF-A0AAU7K8M6-F1
#
_entry.id   AF-A0AAU7K8M6-F1
#
_cell.length_a   1.000
_cell.length_b   1.000
_cell.length_c   1.000
_cell.angle_alpha   90.00
_cell.angle_beta   90.00
_cell.angle_gamma   90.00
#
_symmetry.space_group_name_H-M   'P 1'
#
loop_
_entity.id
_entity.type
_entity.pdbx_description
1 polymer ?
#
loop_
_entity_poly.entity_id
_entity_poly.type
_entity_poly.pdbx_seq_one_letter_code
_entity_poly.pdbx_strand_id
1 'polypeptide(L)'
;MNPSLLLLIKALHNLFYIVRGGIFITAKLPEFIKVGKSDLIEQYLFLTTSHDGFGSITASFTPIRICCQNTLNTALRNQKGTIKIRHTTSANERLKKAHQLLAIANQLGGEMEHIFNQWAKVRITDKQVKKLV
;
A
#
# COMPACT_ATOMS: atom_id res chain seq x y z
N MET A 1 2.89 -16.12 -23.76
CA MET A 1 2.26 -15.06 -22.92
C MET A 1 3.35 -14.09 -22.49
N ASN A 2 3.16 -12.79 -22.71
CA ASN A 2 4.11 -11.76 -22.32
C ASN A 2 4.29 -11.75 -20.79
N PRO A 3 5.51 -11.82 -20.23
CA PRO A 3 5.76 -11.79 -18.78
C PRO A 3 5.12 -10.58 -18.08
N SER A 4 4.93 -9.46 -18.77
CA SER A 4 4.20 -8.28 -18.26
C SER A 4 2.71 -8.54 -18.00
N LEU A 5 2.10 -9.45 -18.77
CA LEU A 5 0.68 -9.83 -18.63
C LEU A 5 0.48 -10.80 -17.45
N LEU A 6 1.47 -11.67 -17.20
CA LEU A 6 1.45 -12.59 -16.07
C LEU A 6 1.61 -11.86 -14.72
N LEU A 7 2.34 -10.74 -14.71
CA LEU A 7 2.47 -9.84 -13.57
C LEU A 7 1.13 -9.18 -13.21
N LEU A 8 0.36 -8.79 -14.23
CA LEU A 8 -0.96 -8.17 -14.07
C LEU A 8 -2.00 -9.17 -13.52
N ILE A 9 -1.92 -10.44 -13.94
CA ILE A 9 -2.80 -11.52 -13.45
C ILE A 9 -2.42 -11.95 -12.03
N LYS A 10 -1.11 -11.99 -11.67
CA LYS A 10 -0.66 -12.26 -10.30
C LYS A 10 -0.93 -11.11 -9.33
N ALA A 11 -1.01 -9.86 -9.80
CA ALA A 11 -1.37 -8.70 -8.97
C ALA A 11 -2.83 -8.73 -8.46
N LEU A 12 -3.71 -9.48 -9.16
CA LEU A 12 -5.13 -9.66 -8.85
C LEU A 12 -5.43 -10.91 -8.01
N HIS A 13 -4.44 -11.50 -7.34
CA HIS A 13 -4.70 -12.59 -6.37
C HIS A 13 -5.21 -12.10 -5.01
N ASN A 14 -5.75 -10.88 -4.94
CA ASN A 14 -6.07 -10.22 -3.67
C ASN A 14 -7.56 -10.08 -3.43
N LEU A 15 -7.94 -10.43 -2.20
CA LEU A 15 -9.31 -10.45 -1.73
C LEU A 15 -9.95 -9.07 -1.88
N PHE A 16 -11.08 -9.05 -2.57
CA PHE A 16 -12.09 -8.02 -2.43
C PHE A 16 -12.78 -8.21 -1.07
N TYR A 17 -12.74 -7.19 -0.22
CA TYR A 17 -13.43 -7.23 1.08
C TYR A 17 -14.48 -6.14 1.16
N ILE A 18 -15.72 -6.57 1.45
CA ILE A 18 -16.82 -5.67 1.79
C ILE A 18 -16.75 -5.37 3.28
N VAL A 19 -16.79 -4.10 3.62
CA VAL A 19 -16.83 -3.60 5.00
C VAL A 19 -18.09 -2.77 5.21
N ARG A 20 -18.50 -2.61 6.46
CA ARG A 20 -19.74 -1.87 6.77
C ARG A 20 -19.58 -0.39 6.36
N GLY A 21 -20.21 0.00 5.26
CA GLY A 21 -20.18 1.38 4.72
C GLY A 21 -19.27 1.61 3.51
N GLY A 22 -18.51 0.61 3.04
CA GLY A 22 -17.60 0.79 1.92
C GLY A 22 -16.97 -0.51 1.41
N ILE A 23 -16.12 -0.38 0.42
CA ILE A 23 -15.31 -1.49 -0.11
C ILE A 23 -13.86 -1.09 -0.09
N PHE A 24 -12.97 -2.07 0.12
CA PHE A 24 -11.56 -1.88 -0.15
C PHE A 24 -10.98 -3.04 -0.96
N ILE A 25 -9.97 -2.71 -1.75
CA ILE A 25 -9.22 -3.65 -2.59
C ILE A 25 -7.75 -3.39 -2.33
N THR A 26 -6.96 -4.44 -2.26
CA THR A 26 -5.49 -4.34 -2.22
C THR A 26 -4.90 -4.94 -3.48
N ALA A 27 -3.85 -4.35 -4.02
CA ALA A 27 -3.09 -4.86 -5.14
C ALA A 27 -1.64 -5.02 -4.68
N LYS A 28 -1.10 -6.24 -4.80
CA LYS A 28 0.30 -6.52 -4.42
C LYS A 28 1.20 -5.97 -5.51
N LEU A 29 2.22 -5.20 -5.11
CA LEU A 29 3.26 -4.71 -6.01
C LEU A 29 4.30 -5.83 -6.26
N PRO A 30 4.93 -5.85 -7.45
CA PRO A 30 5.85 -6.90 -7.83
C PRO A 30 7.20 -6.83 -7.09
N GLU A 31 7.55 -5.65 -6.59
CA GLU A 31 8.80 -5.38 -5.88
C GLU A 31 8.64 -5.59 -4.37
N PHE A 32 9.75 -5.92 -3.71
CA PHE A 32 9.84 -6.13 -2.28
C PHE A 32 10.74 -5.08 -1.66
N ILE A 33 10.42 -4.66 -0.43
CA ILE A 33 11.35 -3.92 0.42
C ILE A 33 12.29 -4.95 1.04
N LYS A 34 13.59 -4.83 0.77
CA LYS A 34 14.61 -5.78 1.25
C LYS A 34 15.26 -5.26 2.51
N VAL A 35 15.11 -5.96 3.63
CA VAL A 35 15.72 -5.58 4.91
C VAL A 35 16.83 -6.58 5.27
N GLY A 36 18.05 -6.08 5.45
CA GLY A 36 19.20 -6.92 5.74
C GLY A 36 19.53 -7.88 4.60
N LYS A 37 19.74 -9.16 4.92
CA LYS A 37 20.17 -10.17 3.94
C LYS A 37 19.03 -11.00 3.34
N SER A 38 17.94 -11.22 4.09
CA SER A 38 16.93 -12.23 3.73
C SER A 38 15.50 -11.85 4.09
N ASP A 39 15.26 -10.69 4.70
CA ASP A 39 13.90 -10.27 5.04
C ASP A 39 13.30 -9.48 3.86
N LEU A 40 12.18 -9.98 3.34
CA LEU A 40 11.50 -9.46 2.17
C LEU A 40 10.09 -9.02 2.57
N ILE A 41 9.87 -7.72 2.61
CA ILE A 41 8.58 -7.15 2.95
C ILE A 41 7.80 -6.92 1.65
N GLU A 42 6.61 -7.51 1.59
CA GLU A 42 5.67 -7.31 0.49
C GLU A 42 5.09 -5.88 0.52
N GLN A 43 4.85 -5.34 -0.67
CA GLN A 43 4.31 -4.00 -0.83
C GLN A 43 2.94 -4.02 -1.49
N TYR A 44 2.07 -3.09 -1.11
CA TYR A 44 0.69 -3.05 -1.57
C TYR A 44 0.25 -1.64 -1.93
N LEU A 45 -0.62 -1.54 -2.92
CA LEU A 45 -1.53 -0.43 -3.08
C LEU A 45 -2.88 -0.84 -2.52
N PHE A 46 -3.56 0.06 -1.83
CA PHE A 46 -4.95 -0.14 -1.50
C PHE A 46 -5.82 0.93 -2.14
N LEU A 47 -7.05 0.55 -2.46
CA LEU A 47 -8.11 1.44 -2.90
C LEU A 47 -9.29 1.25 -1.97
N THR A 48 -9.95 2.35 -1.61
CA THR A 48 -11.18 2.32 -0.83
C THR A 48 -12.16 3.36 -1.33
N THR A 49 -13.45 3.03 -1.25
CA THR A 49 -14.53 3.95 -1.60
C THR A 49 -15.73 3.72 -0.69
N SER A 50 -16.53 4.76 -0.49
CA SER A 50 -17.83 4.64 0.16
C SER A 50 -18.82 3.94 -0.79
N HIS A 51 -19.71 3.14 -0.22
CA HIS A 51 -20.75 2.41 -0.96
C HIS A 51 -21.94 3.31 -1.36
N ASP A 52 -21.91 4.58 -0.98
CA ASP A 52 -22.97 5.56 -1.29
C ASP A 52 -22.88 6.12 -2.72
N GLY A 53 -21.83 5.80 -3.48
CA GLY A 53 -21.67 6.20 -4.89
C GLY A 53 -21.34 7.68 -5.12
N PHE A 54 -21.30 8.49 -4.05
CA PHE A 54 -20.98 9.93 -4.12
C PHE A 54 -19.55 10.23 -3.66
N GLY A 55 -18.91 9.35 -2.89
CA GLY A 55 -17.54 9.54 -2.42
C GLY A 55 -16.46 9.35 -3.49
N SER A 56 -15.31 10.00 -3.34
CA SER A 56 -14.15 9.75 -4.21
C SER A 56 -13.45 8.45 -3.85
N ILE A 57 -12.97 7.70 -4.84
CA ILE A 57 -12.08 6.56 -4.62
C ILE A 57 -10.75 7.10 -4.06
N THR A 58 -10.35 6.59 -2.91
CA THR A 58 -9.06 6.92 -2.28
C THR A 58 -8.10 5.78 -2.52
N ALA A 59 -6.90 6.08 -3.01
CA ALA A 59 -5.87 5.09 -3.28
C ALA A 59 -4.53 5.52 -2.66
N SER A 60 -3.80 4.58 -2.05
CA SER A 60 -2.53 4.86 -1.39
C SER A 60 -1.64 3.62 -1.28
N PHE A 61 -0.35 3.85 -1.07
CA PHE A 61 0.65 2.82 -0.77
C PHE A 61 0.60 2.36 0.69
N THR A 62 0.91 1.08 0.93
CA THR A 62 1.12 0.50 2.27
C THR A 62 2.05 -0.74 2.19
N PRO A 63 3.02 -0.90 3.11
CA PRO A 63 3.81 -2.13 3.23
C PRO A 63 3.09 -3.25 4.02
N ILE A 64 1.86 -2.99 4.49
CA ILE A 64 1.06 -3.95 5.26
C ILE A 64 -0.14 -4.38 4.44
N ARG A 65 -0.38 -5.69 4.32
CA ARG A 65 -1.58 -6.24 3.70
C ARG A 65 -2.81 -5.86 4.53
N ILE A 66 -3.78 -5.20 3.88
CA ILE A 66 -5.05 -4.87 4.51
C ILE A 66 -5.99 -6.09 4.40
N CYS A 67 -6.40 -6.64 5.54
CA CYS A 67 -7.29 -7.80 5.63
C CYS A 67 -8.62 -7.50 6.35
N CYS A 68 -8.72 -6.37 7.05
CA CYS A 68 -9.91 -5.99 7.82
C CYS A 68 -10.04 -4.46 7.92
N GLN A 69 -11.20 -4.01 8.42
CA GLN A 69 -11.49 -2.59 8.60
C GLN A 69 -10.49 -1.87 9.52
N ASN A 70 -9.99 -2.54 10.56
CA ASN A 70 -9.05 -1.91 11.50
C ASN A 70 -7.73 -1.55 10.81
N THR A 71 -7.18 -2.47 10.02
CA THR A 71 -5.96 -2.23 9.25
C THR A 71 -6.18 -1.15 8.19
N LEU A 72 -7.37 -1.11 7.57
CA LEU A 72 -7.74 -0.04 6.64
C LEU A 72 -7.75 1.32 7.33
N ASN A 73 -8.36 1.42 8.51
CA ASN A 73 -8.40 2.67 9.27
C ASN A 73 -7.00 3.15 9.65
N THR A 74 -6.10 2.23 10.06
CA THR A 74 -4.70 2.55 10.33
C THR A 74 -3.99 3.06 9.08
N ALA A 75 -4.18 2.38 7.94
CA ALA A 75 -3.59 2.77 6.66
C ALA A 75 -4.08 4.16 6.20
N LEU A 76 -5.36 4.48 6.42
CA LEU A 76 -5.95 5.79 6.11
C LEU A 76 -5.46 6.91 7.03
N ARG A 77 -5.20 6.63 8.31
CA ARG A 77 -4.67 7.63 9.26
C ARG A 77 -3.23 8.02 8.97
N ASN A 78 -2.40 7.06 8.59
CA ASN A 78 -0.95 7.24 8.37
C ASN A 78 -0.61 7.54 6.91
N GLN A 79 -1.59 7.95 6.11
CA GLN A 79 -1.45 8.01 4.66
C GLN A 79 -0.55 9.18 4.23
N LYS A 80 0.63 8.86 3.69
CA LYS A 80 1.46 9.80 2.90
C LYS A 80 1.35 9.37 1.44
N GLY A 81 1.20 10.33 0.54
CA GLY A 81 1.12 10.04 -0.90
C GLY A 81 -0.23 9.50 -1.39
N THR A 82 -1.32 9.89 -0.73
CA THR A 82 -2.68 9.49 -1.12
C THR A 82 -3.18 10.23 -2.34
N ILE A 83 -3.85 9.49 -3.22
CA ILE A 83 -4.56 10.06 -4.37
C ILE A 83 -6.05 9.85 -4.22
N LYS A 84 -6.81 10.93 -4.43
CA LYS A 84 -8.28 10.88 -4.54
C LYS A 84 -8.69 10.97 -6.00
N ILE A 85 -9.55 10.04 -6.43
CA ILE A 85 -10.07 9.92 -7.78
C ILE A 85 -11.59 10.13 -7.70
N ARG A 86 -12.11 11.20 -8.32
CA ARG A 86 -13.56 11.44 -8.38
C ARG A 86 -14.20 10.48 -9.39
N HIS A 87 -15.41 9.99 -9.10
CA HIS A 87 -16.14 9.12 -10.03
C HIS A 87 -16.40 9.75 -11.40
N THR A 88 -16.52 11.08 -11.48
CA THR A 88 -16.80 11.83 -12.71
C THR A 88 -15.57 12.15 -13.56
N THR A 89 -14.36 11.75 -13.16
CA THR A 89 -13.14 12.03 -13.94
C THR A 89 -13.04 11.17 -15.19
N SER A 90 -12.44 11.73 -16.25
CA SER A 90 -12.23 11.03 -17.52
C SER A 90 -11.28 9.85 -17.37
N ALA A 91 -11.37 8.88 -18.28
CA ALA A 91 -10.47 7.71 -18.28
C ALA A 91 -8.98 8.11 -18.32
N ASN A 92 -8.64 9.12 -19.12
CA ASN A 92 -7.27 9.62 -19.24
C ASN A 92 -6.75 10.22 -17.93
N GLU A 93 -7.59 10.95 -17.19
CA GLU A 93 -7.22 11.49 -15.88
C GLU A 93 -7.03 10.39 -14.84
N ARG A 94 -7.91 9.37 -14.85
CA ARG A 94 -7.78 8.20 -13.97
C ARG A 94 -6.47 7.46 -14.22
N LEU A 95 -6.07 7.31 -15.48
CA LEU A 95 -4.80 6.70 -15.85
C LEU A 95 -3.60 7.54 -15.36
N LYS A 96 -3.64 8.87 -15.55
CA LYS A 96 -2.61 9.78 -15.01
C LYS A 96 -2.49 9.66 -13.49
N LYS A 97 -3.61 9.58 -12.78
CA LYS A 97 -3.66 9.39 -11.32
C LYS A 97 -3.06 8.04 -10.90
N ALA A 98 -3.33 6.97 -11.65
CA ALA A 98 -2.73 5.66 -11.40
C ALA A 98 -1.19 5.70 -11.58
N HIS A 99 -0.69 6.35 -12.64
CA HIS A 99 0.76 6.54 -12.83
C HIS A 99 1.40 7.35 -11.70
N GLN A 100 0.74 8.42 -11.26
CA GLN A 100 1.20 9.20 -10.10
C GLN A 100 1.28 8.33 -8.84
N LEU A 101 0.27 7.50 -8.58
CA LEU A 101 0.26 6.60 -7.43
C LEU A 101 1.41 5.59 -7.46
N LEU A 102 1.69 5.02 -8.63
CA LEU A 102 2.81 4.07 -8.80
C LEU A 102 4.16 4.74 -8.56
N ALA A 103 4.35 5.96 -9.07
CA ALA A 103 5.57 6.73 -8.83
C ALA A 103 5.80 7.00 -7.34
N ILE A 104 4.74 7.42 -6.63
CA ILE A 104 4.77 7.63 -5.18
C ILE A 104 5.09 6.33 -4.45
N ALA A 105 4.45 5.22 -4.84
CA ALA A 105 4.68 3.91 -4.20
C ALA A 105 6.14 3.46 -4.34
N ASN A 106 6.74 3.60 -5.52
CA ASN A 106 8.15 3.26 -5.74
C ASN A 106 9.08 4.13 -4.88
N GLN A 107 8.80 5.43 -4.80
CA GLN A 107 9.57 6.35 -3.95
C GLN A 107 9.48 5.95 -2.47
N LEU A 108 8.26 5.80 -1.95
CA LEU A 108 8.05 5.44 -0.54
C LEU A 108 8.62 4.06 -0.20
N GLY A 109 8.50 3.09 -1.11
CA GLY A 109 9.13 1.78 -0.96
C GLY A 109 10.65 1.89 -0.78
N GLY A 110 11.32 2.67 -1.62
CA GLY A 110 12.76 2.92 -1.50
C GLY A 110 13.15 3.65 -0.22
N GLU A 111 12.39 4.67 0.19
CA GLU A 111 12.61 5.38 1.46
C GLU A 111 12.48 4.44 2.67
N MET A 112 11.44 3.59 2.68
CA MET A 112 11.22 2.61 3.74
C MET A 112 12.33 1.56 3.76
N GLU A 113 12.78 1.07 2.61
CA GLU A 113 13.91 0.17 2.52
C GLU A 113 15.17 0.77 3.15
N HIS A 114 15.47 2.04 2.84
CA HIS A 114 16.61 2.73 3.40
C HIS A 114 16.53 2.83 4.93
N ILE A 115 15.40 3.30 5.44
CA ILE A 115 15.17 3.48 6.89
C ILE A 115 15.25 2.14 7.62
N PHE A 116 14.60 1.10 7.09
CA PHE A 116 14.59 -0.23 7.71
C PHE A 116 16.00 -0.85 7.74
N ASN A 117 16.80 -0.68 6.68
CA ASN A 117 18.18 -1.14 6.69
C ASN A 117 19.09 -0.36 7.64
N GLN A 118 18.79 0.91 7.92
CA GLN A 118 19.47 1.66 8.97
C GLN A 118 19.08 1.10 10.36
N TRP A 119 17.79 0.92 10.62
CA TRP A 119 17.29 0.39 11.88
C TRP A 119 17.75 -1.04 12.16
N ALA A 120 17.85 -1.89 11.13
CA ALA A 120 18.34 -3.26 11.26
C ALA A 120 19.78 -3.34 11.80
N LYS A 121 20.56 -2.25 11.73
CA LYS A 121 21.92 -2.16 12.28
C LYS A 121 21.95 -1.68 13.74
N VAL A 122 20.85 -1.11 14.23
CA VAL A 122 20.76 -0.59 15.59
C VAL A 122 20.55 -1.74 16.56
N ARG A 123 21.52 -1.98 17.44
CA ARG A 123 21.38 -2.95 18.53
C ARG A 123 20.67 -2.31 19.71
N ILE A 124 19.66 -3.00 20.25
CA ILE A 124 18.93 -2.59 21.43
C ILE A 124 19.12 -3.62 22.54
N THR A 125 19.32 -3.16 23.78
CA THR A 125 19.41 -4.01 24.96
C THR A 125 18.05 -4.19 25.62
N ASP A 126 17.85 -5.26 26.38
CA ASP A 126 16.58 -5.52 27.09
C ASP A 126 16.14 -4.35 27.99
N LYS A 127 17.10 -3.65 28.61
CA LYS A 127 16.82 -2.45 29.43
C LYS A 127 16.25 -1.29 28.60
N GLN A 128 16.68 -1.15 27.35
CA GLN A 128 16.15 -0.13 26.44
C GLN A 128 14.79 -0.55 25.88
N VAL A 129 14.59 -1.83 25.55
CA VAL A 129 13.28 -2.36 25.12
C VAL A 129 12.22 -2.11 26.20
N LYS A 130 12.53 -2.38 27.47
CA LYS A 130 11.62 -2.15 28.61
C LYS A 130 11.17 -0.70 28.81
N LYS A 131 11.83 0.29 28.18
CA LYS A 131 11.41 1.70 28.26
C LYS A 131 10.37 2.06 27.19
N LEU A 132 10.12 1.19 26.22
CA LEU A 132 9.26 1.43 25.06
C LEU A 132 7.88 0.75 25.17
N VAL A 133 7.65 -0.02 26.25
CA VAL A 133 6.43 -0.77 26.53
C VAL A 133 5.90 -0.32 27.89
#